data_AF-A0A9D5RYH0-F1
#
_entry.id   AF-A0A9D5RYH0-F1
#
_cell.length_a   1.000
_cell.length_b   1.000
_cell.length_c   1.000
_cell.angle_alpha   90.00
_cell.angle_beta   90.00
_cell.angle_gamma   90.00
#
_symmetry.space_group_name_H-M   'P 1'
#
loop_
_entity.id
_entity.type
_entity.pdbx_description
1 polymer ?
#
loop_
_entity_poly.entity_id
_entity_poly.type
_entity_poly.pdbx_seq_one_letter_code
_entity_poly.pdbx_strand_id
1 'polypeptide(L)'
;MKKLYNVIFPIWLILMVPPIVLLVIPSNFIIDSIVLIIGFKILKLTNWFEKYKKSILKVWIFGFIVDIFGSILLLATQFLGFSDYLYNNLLQPVAWNPFSKPLGLIYVLVVVLICGILIYFINYLFAFNKTDLDKKQKRIISILLGIITAPYLFMLPTSYFYNTGQNLEKHSGVYIGDNSEVGSIISDIYSGKYMENFELDTKEEPYGVIINYKNNMNNHNYQDLEKDTLILFKLIDNISYVEFKINSKSYYFDKEYVSNIYEDIKRQTLRDIDSRYDSKYFKQFTYLGRINEYDLFDTSTTCGMEKKEIYSDGEYSYLVECSDIKLLYLVSDDKKIKVITALDKDIIKVDDLFKTGLKITKELK
;
A
#
# COMPACT_ATOMS: atom_id res chain seq x y z
N MET A 1 22.51 8.00 11.08
CA MET A 1 21.36 8.88 10.77
C MET A 1 20.37 8.10 9.91
N LYS A 2 19.17 7.82 10.44
CA LYS A 2 18.10 7.13 9.70
C LYS A 2 17.60 8.06 8.60
N LYS A 3 17.86 7.68 7.36
CA LYS A 3 17.31 8.32 6.17
C LYS A 3 15.81 7.96 6.11
N LEU A 4 14.95 8.94 6.36
CA LEU A 4 13.48 8.87 6.23
C LEU A 4 13.13 8.69 4.74
N TYR A 5 13.16 7.47 4.22
CA TYR A 5 12.56 7.16 2.92
C TYR A 5 11.27 6.39 3.19
N ASN A 6 10.19 6.88 2.58
CA ASN A 6 8.82 6.36 2.61
C ASN A 6 7.91 6.82 3.77
N VAL A 7 7.90 8.13 4.07
CA VAL A 7 6.67 8.73 4.60
C VAL A 7 5.73 8.92 3.40
N ILE A 8 4.80 7.99 3.20
CA ILE A 8 3.72 8.19 2.23
C ILE A 8 2.77 9.23 2.82
N PHE A 9 2.59 10.35 2.12
CA PHE A 9 1.83 11.49 2.62
C PHE A 9 0.34 11.27 2.33
N PRO A 10 -0.52 11.22 3.37
CA PRO A 10 -1.96 11.15 3.15
C PRO A 10 -2.44 12.33 2.31
N ILE A 11 -3.42 12.08 1.42
CA ILE A 11 -3.90 13.13 0.49
C ILE A 11 -4.45 14.35 1.23
N TRP A 12 -5.04 14.19 2.40
CA TRP A 12 -5.54 15.30 3.22
C TRP A 12 -4.43 16.22 3.74
N LEU A 13 -3.17 15.77 3.75
CA LEU A 13 -2.03 16.57 4.20
C LEU A 13 -1.67 17.68 3.19
N ILE A 14 -2.20 17.63 1.96
CA ILE A 14 -2.01 18.70 0.96
C ILE A 14 -2.46 20.08 1.46
N LEU A 15 -3.37 20.13 2.45
CA LEU A 15 -3.79 21.37 3.12
C LEU A 15 -2.65 22.06 3.88
N MET A 16 -1.59 21.33 4.21
CA MET A 16 -0.46 21.81 5.00
C MET A 16 0.85 21.89 4.19
N VAL A 17 0.84 21.56 2.89
CA VAL A 17 2.05 21.45 2.06
C VAL A 17 2.11 22.55 0.99
N PRO A 18 2.98 23.56 1.12
CA PRO A 18 3.35 24.45 0.03
C PRO A 18 4.19 23.74 -1.04
N PRO A 19 4.01 24.01 -2.34
CA PRO A 19 3.05 24.95 -2.95
C PRO A 19 1.68 24.35 -3.27
N ILE A 20 1.44 23.05 -3.04
CA ILE A 20 0.20 22.34 -3.45
C ILE A 20 -1.04 22.99 -2.85
N VAL A 21 -0.97 23.44 -1.59
CA VAL A 21 -2.06 24.15 -0.90
C VAL A 21 -2.56 25.39 -1.68
N LEU A 22 -1.72 26.01 -2.51
CA LEU A 22 -2.09 27.17 -3.33
C LEU A 22 -3.13 26.85 -4.40
N LEU A 23 -3.29 25.57 -4.78
CA LEU A 23 -4.37 25.11 -5.66
C LEU A 23 -5.68 24.84 -4.91
N VAL A 24 -5.59 24.45 -3.64
CA VAL A 24 -6.75 24.13 -2.80
C VAL A 24 -7.45 25.40 -2.32
N ILE A 25 -6.69 26.42 -1.93
CA ILE A 25 -7.17 27.74 -1.50
C ILE A 25 -8.23 28.35 -2.43
N PRO A 26 -7.96 28.55 -3.75
CA PRO A 26 -8.94 29.15 -4.65
C PRO A 26 -10.12 28.21 -4.93
N SER A 27 -9.88 26.91 -4.98
CA SER A 27 -10.95 25.91 -5.18
C SER A 27 -11.95 25.94 -4.03
N ASN A 28 -11.49 26.06 -2.78
CA ASN A 28 -12.36 26.17 -1.61
C ASN A 28 -13.17 27.47 -1.62
N PHE A 29 -12.54 28.61 -1.98
CA PHE A 29 -13.24 29.89 -2.12
C PHE A 29 -14.41 29.80 -3.13
N ILE A 30 -14.21 29.13 -4.26
CA ILE A 30 -15.26 28.94 -5.27
C ILE A 30 -16.44 28.15 -4.69
N ILE A 31 -16.18 27.05 -3.97
CA ILE A 31 -17.22 26.21 -3.37
C ILE A 31 -18.00 27.02 -2.32
N ASP A 32 -17.32 27.71 -1.41
CA ASP A 32 -17.94 28.56 -0.41
C ASP A 32 -18.83 29.64 -1.04
N SER A 33 -18.36 30.27 -2.12
CA SER A 33 -19.13 31.25 -2.88
C SER A 33 -20.40 30.64 -3.47
N ILE A 34 -20.31 29.46 -4.10
CA ILE A 34 -21.46 28.77 -4.69
C ILE A 34 -22.50 28.44 -3.61
N VAL A 35 -22.07 27.84 -2.51
CA VAL A 35 -22.97 27.43 -1.41
C VAL A 35 -23.66 28.64 -0.79
N LEU A 36 -22.91 29.72 -0.56
CA LEU A 36 -23.45 30.95 0.02
C LEU A 36 -24.48 31.61 -0.91
N ILE A 37 -24.19 31.69 -2.21
CA ILE A 37 -25.12 32.24 -3.21
C ILE A 37 -26.38 31.37 -3.32
N ILE A 38 -26.24 30.04 -3.33
CA ILE A 38 -27.37 29.11 -3.33
C ILE A 38 -28.23 29.33 -2.08
N GLY A 39 -27.61 29.42 -0.89
CA GLY A 39 -28.33 29.68 0.36
C GLY A 39 -29.12 30.98 0.33
N PHE A 40 -28.54 32.06 -0.19
CA PHE A 40 -29.24 33.34 -0.36
C PHE A 40 -30.40 33.27 -1.37
N LYS A 41 -30.24 32.53 -2.47
CA LYS A 41 -31.28 32.33 -3.48
C LYS A 41 -32.45 31.49 -2.95
N ILE A 42 -32.16 30.41 -2.22
CA ILE A 42 -33.19 29.57 -1.56
C ILE A 42 -34.03 30.41 -0.60
N LEU A 43 -33.39 31.31 0.15
CA LEU A 43 -34.06 32.20 1.09
C LEU A 43 -34.66 33.46 0.44
N LYS A 44 -34.55 33.62 -0.88
CA LYS A 44 -35.07 34.76 -1.66
C LYS A 44 -34.65 36.12 -1.08
N LEU A 45 -33.39 36.26 -0.67
CA LEU A 45 -32.89 37.47 -0.03
C LEU A 45 -32.77 38.64 -1.02
N THR A 46 -33.25 39.81 -0.61
CA THR A 46 -32.98 41.07 -1.32
C THR A 46 -31.54 41.54 -1.05
N ASN A 47 -30.95 42.22 -2.03
CA ASN A 47 -29.57 42.73 -1.96
C ASN A 47 -28.53 41.65 -1.57
N TRP A 48 -28.71 40.42 -2.07
CA TRP A 48 -27.85 39.27 -1.75
C TRP A 48 -26.37 39.51 -2.07
N PHE A 49 -26.07 40.32 -3.10
CA PHE A 49 -24.69 40.62 -3.49
C PHE A 49 -23.93 41.44 -2.44
N GLU A 50 -24.61 42.37 -1.78
CA GLU A 50 -24.02 43.14 -0.68
C GLU A 50 -23.84 42.28 0.58
N LYS A 51 -24.78 41.38 0.86
CA LYS A 51 -24.66 40.38 1.93
C LYS A 51 -23.49 39.43 1.66
N TYR A 52 -23.32 39.01 0.41
CA TYR A 52 -22.20 38.17 -0.05
C TYR A 52 -20.85 38.84 0.21
N LYS A 53 -20.62 40.05 -0.31
CA LYS A 53 -19.34 40.77 -0.11
C LYS A 53 -18.98 40.92 1.37
N LYS A 54 -19.97 41.18 2.22
CA LYS A 54 -19.78 41.37 3.67
C LYS A 54 -19.42 40.10 4.42
N SER A 55 -19.69 38.92 3.86
CA SER A 55 -19.56 37.62 4.55
C SER A 55 -18.53 36.68 3.91
N ILE A 56 -18.40 36.64 2.58
CA ILE A 56 -17.63 35.61 1.87
C ILE A 56 -16.18 35.46 2.34
N LEU A 57 -15.47 36.58 2.55
CA LEU A 57 -14.08 36.53 2.99
C LEU A 57 -13.94 35.83 4.35
N LYS A 58 -14.90 36.04 5.26
CA LYS A 58 -14.91 35.37 6.56
C LYS A 58 -15.31 33.92 6.46
N VAL A 59 -16.34 33.61 5.67
CA VAL A 59 -16.79 32.24 5.42
C VAL A 59 -15.60 31.39 4.95
N TRP A 60 -14.89 31.89 3.95
CA TRP A 60 -13.74 31.21 3.36
C TRP A 60 -12.56 31.05 4.33
N ILE A 61 -12.12 32.14 4.98
CA ILE A 61 -11.00 32.07 5.95
C ILE A 61 -11.31 31.09 7.08
N PHE A 62 -12.52 31.16 7.64
CA PHE A 62 -12.89 30.29 8.75
C PHE A 62 -13.08 28.84 8.32
N GLY A 63 -13.66 28.58 7.13
CA GLY A 63 -13.73 27.24 6.56
C GLY A 63 -12.35 26.62 6.44
N PHE A 64 -11.41 27.35 5.84
CA PHE A 64 -10.04 26.87 5.67
C PHE A 64 -9.29 26.64 6.99
N ILE A 65 -9.51 27.47 8.01
CA ILE A 65 -8.96 27.23 9.36
C ILE A 65 -9.51 25.92 9.96
N VAL A 66 -10.81 25.64 9.77
CA VAL A 66 -11.41 24.40 10.23
C VAL A 66 -10.85 23.19 9.48
N ASP A 67 -10.59 23.32 8.17
CA ASP A 67 -9.96 22.26 7.38
C ASP A 67 -8.53 21.95 7.90
N ILE A 68 -7.72 22.96 8.20
CA ILE A 68 -6.40 22.77 8.82
C ILE A 68 -6.54 22.07 10.18
N PHE A 69 -7.46 22.53 11.02
CA PHE A 69 -7.70 21.90 12.33
C PHE A 69 -8.09 20.42 12.18
N GLY A 70 -8.98 20.10 11.24
CA GLY A 70 -9.34 18.73 10.90
C GLY A 70 -8.14 17.89 10.46
N SER A 71 -7.28 18.42 9.57
CA SER A 71 -6.06 17.71 9.17
C SER A 71 -5.09 17.47 10.33
N ILE A 72 -5.02 18.38 11.30
CA ILE A 72 -4.20 18.18 12.52
C ILE A 72 -4.77 17.05 13.37
N LEU A 73 -6.10 16.94 13.50
CA LEU A 73 -6.74 15.82 14.23
C LEU A 73 -6.49 14.47 13.55
N LEU A 74 -6.47 14.43 12.22
CA LEU A 74 -6.07 13.23 11.47
C LEU A 74 -4.59 12.94 11.66
N LEU A 75 -3.73 13.94 11.56
CA LEU A 75 -2.28 13.80 11.75
C LEU A 75 -1.91 13.35 13.16
N ALA A 76 -2.64 13.80 14.19
CA ALA A 76 -2.43 13.38 15.57
C ALA A 76 -2.55 11.86 15.76
N THR A 77 -3.40 11.18 14.97
CA THR A 77 -3.51 9.71 15.02
C THR A 77 -2.20 9.01 14.69
N GLN A 78 -1.38 9.63 13.83
CA GLN A 78 -0.11 9.07 13.36
C GLN A 78 0.97 9.08 14.46
N PHE A 79 0.70 9.74 15.58
CA PHE A 79 1.58 9.79 16.76
C PHE A 79 1.04 8.95 17.93
N LEU A 80 -0.08 8.25 17.77
CA LEU A 80 -0.59 7.32 18.78
C LEU A 80 0.25 6.03 18.77
N GLY A 81 0.55 5.50 19.96
CA GLY A 81 1.54 4.42 20.18
C GLY A 81 1.37 3.17 19.29
N PHE A 82 2.51 2.59 18.91
CA PHE A 82 2.70 1.52 17.92
C PHE A 82 2.22 0.12 18.38
N SER A 83 0.99 -0.03 18.84
CA SER A 83 0.39 -1.38 18.91
C SER A 83 -0.03 -1.82 17.51
N ASP A 84 0.21 -3.08 17.16
CA ASP A 84 -0.18 -3.64 15.86
C ASP A 84 -1.68 -3.50 15.58
N TYR A 85 -2.50 -3.55 16.64
CA TYR A 85 -3.94 -3.35 16.54
C TYR A 85 -4.30 -1.93 16.09
N LEU A 86 -3.76 -0.89 16.74
CA LEU A 86 -4.04 0.50 16.37
C LEU A 86 -3.44 0.84 15.01
N TYR A 87 -2.24 0.32 14.72
CA TYR A 87 -1.60 0.51 13.43
C TYR A 87 -2.50 0.02 12.28
N ASN A 88 -2.97 -1.22 12.36
CA ASN A 88 -3.75 -1.86 11.30
C ASN A 88 -5.21 -1.40 11.23
N ASN A 89 -5.82 -1.00 12.34
CA ASN A 89 -7.26 -0.66 12.38
C ASN A 89 -7.55 0.84 12.39
N LEU A 90 -6.58 1.69 12.73
CA LEU A 90 -6.76 3.15 12.81
C LEU A 90 -5.73 3.92 11.97
N LEU A 91 -4.43 3.80 12.26
CA LEU A 91 -3.40 4.65 11.65
C LEU A 91 -3.32 4.46 10.13
N GLN A 92 -3.17 3.21 9.69
CA GLN A 92 -3.12 2.85 8.27
C GLN A 92 -4.41 3.24 7.55
N PRO A 93 -5.62 2.88 8.03
CA PRO A 93 -6.86 3.32 7.42
C PRO A 93 -7.00 4.85 7.30
N VAL A 94 -6.67 5.63 8.34
CA VAL A 94 -6.75 7.11 8.32
C VAL A 94 -5.76 7.72 7.32
N ALA A 95 -4.57 7.14 7.19
CA ALA A 95 -3.54 7.62 6.27
C ALA A 95 -3.81 7.20 4.81
N TRP A 96 -4.30 5.98 4.59
CA TRP A 96 -4.27 5.32 3.29
C TRP A 96 -5.63 5.18 2.62
N ASN A 97 -6.59 4.58 3.32
CA ASN A 97 -7.93 4.35 2.83
C ASN A 97 -8.90 4.20 4.00
N PRO A 98 -9.71 5.23 4.31
CA PRO A 98 -10.63 5.20 5.43
C PRO A 98 -11.64 4.04 5.35
N PHE A 99 -11.97 3.56 4.16
CA PHE A 99 -12.93 2.48 3.94
C PHE A 99 -12.36 1.07 4.17
N SER A 100 -11.04 0.95 4.36
CA SER A 100 -10.38 -0.36 4.54
C SER A 100 -10.74 -1.05 5.86
N LYS A 101 -11.06 -0.29 6.91
CA LYS A 101 -11.43 -0.81 8.25
C LYS A 101 -12.51 0.05 8.91
N PRO A 102 -13.44 -0.55 9.68
CA PRO A 102 -14.51 0.20 10.35
C PRO A 102 -14.02 1.28 11.30
N LEU A 103 -12.98 1.00 12.11
CA LEU A 103 -12.49 1.95 13.12
C LEU A 103 -11.92 3.23 12.48
N GLY A 104 -11.11 3.08 11.43
CA GLY A 104 -10.61 4.22 10.64
C GLY A 104 -11.73 5.04 9.99
N LEU A 105 -12.71 4.37 9.36
CA LEU A 105 -13.87 5.05 8.76
C LEU A 105 -14.65 5.87 9.80
N ILE A 106 -14.96 5.27 10.94
CA ILE A 106 -15.70 5.93 12.03
C ILE A 106 -14.92 7.14 12.52
N TYR A 107 -13.59 7.01 12.71
CA TYR A 107 -12.76 8.13 13.15
C TYR A 107 -12.80 9.30 12.16
N VAL A 108 -12.60 9.05 10.87
CA VAL A 108 -12.64 10.09 9.84
C VAL A 108 -14.02 10.74 9.77
N LEU A 109 -15.10 9.97 9.84
CA LEU A 109 -16.47 10.51 9.88
C LEU A 109 -16.71 11.41 11.09
N VAL A 110 -16.20 11.04 12.26
CA VAL A 110 -16.27 11.87 13.47
C VAL A 110 -15.51 13.18 13.27
N VAL A 111 -14.32 13.15 12.67
CA VAL A 111 -13.55 14.38 12.38
C VAL A 111 -14.29 15.28 11.38
N VAL A 112 -14.84 14.72 10.30
CA VAL A 112 -15.65 15.49 9.33
C VAL A 112 -16.88 16.10 9.99
N LEU A 113 -17.57 15.35 10.86
CA LEU A 113 -18.73 15.84 11.61
C LEU A 113 -18.35 17.00 12.55
N ILE A 114 -17.24 16.86 13.29
CA ILE A 114 -16.70 17.94 14.15
C ILE A 114 -16.43 19.19 13.32
N CYS A 115 -15.78 19.04 12.16
CA CYS A 115 -15.49 20.16 11.26
C CYS A 115 -16.78 20.84 10.77
N GLY A 116 -17.77 20.07 10.30
CA GLY A 116 -19.05 20.62 9.86
C GLY A 116 -19.80 21.39 10.97
N ILE A 117 -19.77 20.87 12.20
CA ILE A 117 -20.34 21.56 13.37
C ILE A 117 -19.60 22.88 13.67
N LEU A 118 -18.27 22.88 13.61
CA LEU A 118 -17.46 24.09 13.81
C LEU A 118 -17.73 25.14 12.72
N ILE A 119 -17.80 24.72 11.45
CA ILE A 119 -18.15 25.60 10.33
C ILE A 119 -19.52 26.25 10.56
N TYR A 120 -20.52 25.48 11.01
CA TYR A 120 -21.84 26.01 11.36
C TYR A 120 -21.74 27.12 12.43
N PHE A 121 -21.10 26.82 13.57
CA PHE A 121 -21.03 27.76 14.69
C PHE A 121 -20.25 29.02 14.35
N ILE A 122 -19.07 28.88 13.71
CA ILE A 122 -18.23 30.03 13.37
C ILE A 122 -18.93 30.94 12.37
N ASN A 123 -19.60 30.37 11.35
CA ASN A 123 -20.36 31.18 10.39
C ASN A 123 -21.54 31.90 11.04
N TYR A 124 -22.28 31.20 11.90
CA TYR A 124 -23.44 31.76 12.60
C TYR A 124 -23.05 32.94 13.51
N LEU A 125 -21.93 32.80 14.24
CA LEU A 125 -21.47 33.78 15.20
C LEU A 125 -20.68 34.94 14.56
N PHE A 126 -19.79 34.65 13.61
CA PHE A 126 -18.77 35.61 13.17
C PHE A 126 -18.88 36.03 11.70
N ALA A 127 -19.18 35.11 10.79
CA ALA A 127 -19.19 35.41 9.35
C ALA A 127 -20.33 36.34 8.96
N PHE A 128 -21.50 36.18 9.57
CA PHE A 128 -22.69 36.96 9.25
C PHE A 128 -22.91 38.17 10.17
N ASN A 129 -21.97 38.51 11.05
CA ASN A 129 -22.17 39.57 12.04
C ASN A 129 -22.30 40.99 11.45
N LYS A 130 -21.75 41.22 10.25
CA LYS A 130 -21.85 42.50 9.50
C LYS A 130 -23.03 42.53 8.52
N THR A 131 -23.85 41.48 8.48
CA THR A 131 -25.01 41.39 7.59
C THR A 131 -26.30 41.72 8.33
N ASP A 132 -27.31 42.15 7.59
CA ASP A 132 -28.70 42.39 8.03
C ASP A 132 -29.53 41.09 8.09
N LEU A 133 -28.89 39.92 8.04
CA LEU A 133 -29.58 38.63 8.12
C LEU A 133 -30.22 38.44 9.50
N ASP A 134 -31.48 37.98 9.49
CA ASP A 134 -32.17 37.59 10.71
C ASP A 134 -31.61 36.26 11.30
N LYS A 135 -32.01 35.93 12.53
CA LYS A 135 -31.52 34.72 13.22
C LYS A 135 -31.84 33.42 12.46
N LYS A 136 -33.00 33.34 11.82
CA LYS A 136 -33.46 32.15 11.08
C LYS A 136 -32.65 31.99 9.79
N GLN A 137 -32.44 33.07 9.05
CA GLN A 137 -31.64 33.10 7.84
C GLN A 137 -30.19 32.70 8.13
N LYS A 138 -29.56 33.31 9.15
CA LYS A 138 -28.20 32.94 9.60
C LYS A 138 -28.11 31.44 9.90
N ARG A 139 -29.07 30.91 10.65
CA ARG A 139 -29.09 29.48 10.99
C ARG A 139 -29.15 28.59 9.75
N ILE A 140 -30.05 28.86 8.81
CA ILE A 140 -30.20 28.04 7.60
C ILE A 140 -28.92 28.08 6.74
N ILE A 141 -28.36 29.27 6.52
CA ILE A 141 -27.15 29.43 5.69
C ILE A 141 -25.94 28.77 6.38
N SER A 142 -25.79 28.94 7.70
CA SER A 142 -24.73 28.26 8.44
C SER A 142 -24.84 26.74 8.40
N ILE A 143 -26.07 26.18 8.42
CA ILE A 143 -26.28 24.73 8.29
C ILE A 143 -25.87 24.28 6.90
N LEU A 144 -26.28 25.01 5.86
CA LEU A 144 -25.91 24.68 4.47
C LEU A 144 -24.39 24.67 4.28
N LEU A 145 -23.68 25.67 4.83
CA LEU A 145 -22.22 25.70 4.83
C LEU A 145 -21.65 24.51 5.60
N GLY A 146 -22.03 24.32 6.87
CA GLY A 146 -21.50 23.23 7.71
C GLY A 146 -21.72 21.83 7.16
N ILE A 147 -22.76 21.61 6.35
CA ILE A 147 -22.98 20.35 5.65
C ILE A 147 -22.17 20.32 4.35
N ILE A 148 -22.41 21.24 3.42
CA ILE A 148 -21.90 21.10 2.04
C ILE A 148 -20.39 21.36 1.97
N THR A 149 -19.85 22.23 2.82
CA THR A 149 -18.44 22.64 2.80
C THR A 149 -17.61 21.95 3.88
N ALA A 150 -18.14 20.89 4.51
CA ALA A 150 -17.34 20.04 5.38
C ALA A 150 -16.17 19.41 4.57
N PRO A 151 -15.04 19.09 5.22
CA PRO A 151 -13.83 18.60 4.53
C PRO A 151 -13.97 17.14 4.09
N TYR A 152 -14.86 16.87 3.14
CA TYR A 152 -15.06 15.54 2.56
C TYR A 152 -13.80 14.99 1.85
N LEU A 153 -12.84 15.87 1.53
CA LEU A 153 -11.49 15.49 1.10
C LEU A 153 -10.86 14.44 2.04
N PHE A 154 -11.14 14.51 3.35
CA PHE A 154 -10.60 13.57 4.34
C PHE A 154 -11.03 12.13 4.11
N MET A 155 -12.14 11.92 3.40
CA MET A 155 -12.63 10.60 3.06
C MET A 155 -12.03 10.06 1.76
N LEU A 156 -11.30 10.86 0.98
CA LEU A 156 -10.69 10.39 -0.26
C LEU A 156 -9.55 9.42 0.03
N PRO A 157 -9.57 8.19 -0.51
CA PRO A 157 -8.47 7.26 -0.35
C PRO A 157 -7.19 7.79 -1.01
N THR A 158 -6.14 7.95 -0.21
CA THR A 158 -4.79 8.26 -0.68
C THR A 158 -4.32 7.22 -1.72
N SER A 159 -4.71 5.95 -1.54
CA SER A 159 -4.40 4.85 -2.46
C SER A 159 -4.80 5.09 -3.92
N TYR A 160 -5.80 5.94 -4.21
CA TYR A 160 -6.18 6.23 -5.60
C TYR A 160 -5.20 7.14 -6.32
N PHE A 161 -4.43 7.93 -5.56
CA PHE A 161 -3.44 8.87 -6.09
C PHE A 161 -2.04 8.27 -6.09
N TYR A 162 -1.80 7.26 -5.26
CA TYR A 162 -0.58 6.48 -5.24
C TYR A 162 -0.79 5.20 -6.04
N ASN A 163 -0.69 5.32 -7.36
CA ASN A 163 -0.62 4.17 -8.26
C ASN A 163 0.83 3.72 -8.39
N THR A 164 1.28 2.80 -7.54
CA THR A 164 2.54 2.07 -7.78
C THR A 164 2.50 1.26 -9.09
N GLY A 165 1.31 0.93 -9.63
CA GLY A 165 1.16 0.20 -10.89
C GLY A 165 1.18 1.03 -12.19
N GLN A 166 0.83 2.32 -12.17
CA GLN A 166 0.70 3.12 -13.42
C GLN A 166 2.02 3.68 -13.96
N ASN A 167 3.08 3.73 -13.15
CA ASN A 167 4.41 4.10 -13.66
C ASN A 167 5.09 2.90 -14.33
N LEU A 168 4.92 1.69 -13.78
CA LEU A 168 5.55 0.47 -14.29
C LEU A 168 5.13 0.13 -15.73
N GLU A 169 3.87 0.36 -16.12
CA GLU A 169 3.41 0.11 -17.50
C GLU A 169 4.15 0.96 -18.55
N LYS A 170 4.70 2.13 -18.17
CA LYS A 170 5.45 3.01 -19.08
C LYS A 170 6.81 2.44 -19.46
N HIS A 171 7.33 1.50 -18.68
CA HIS A 171 8.67 0.93 -18.82
C HIS A 171 8.66 -0.43 -19.56
N SER A 172 7.64 -0.73 -20.35
CA SER A 172 7.57 -2.00 -21.11
C SER A 172 8.56 -2.02 -22.26
N GLY A 173 9.28 -3.14 -22.42
CA GLY A 173 10.22 -3.35 -23.54
C GLY A 173 11.62 -2.82 -23.28
N VAL A 174 11.99 -2.65 -22.01
CA VAL A 174 13.32 -2.16 -21.60
C VAL A 174 14.35 -3.26 -21.79
N TYR A 175 15.54 -2.91 -22.27
CA TYR A 175 16.68 -3.82 -22.30
C TYR A 175 17.51 -3.65 -21.04
N ILE A 176 18.04 -4.75 -20.51
CA ILE A 176 18.81 -4.74 -19.26
C ILE A 176 20.06 -3.84 -19.32
N GLY A 177 20.58 -3.56 -20.52
CA GLY A 177 21.71 -2.64 -20.72
C GLY A 177 21.36 -1.15 -20.50
N ASP A 178 20.08 -0.79 -20.40
CA ASP A 178 19.65 0.55 -20.03
C ASP A 178 19.59 0.69 -18.50
N ASN A 179 20.75 0.97 -17.91
CA ASN A 179 20.89 1.10 -16.45
C ASN A 179 19.93 2.13 -15.84
N SER A 180 19.55 3.18 -16.59
CA SER A 180 18.69 4.24 -16.08
C SER A 180 17.25 3.79 -16.00
N GLU A 181 16.75 3.16 -17.07
CA GLU A 181 15.39 2.61 -17.12
C GLU A 181 15.22 1.43 -16.17
N VAL A 182 16.19 0.51 -16.12
CA VAL A 182 16.16 -0.61 -15.17
C VAL A 182 16.16 -0.12 -13.73
N GLY A 183 16.97 0.90 -13.42
CA GLY A 183 16.97 1.53 -12.10
C GLY A 183 15.62 2.18 -11.75
N SER A 184 14.95 2.81 -12.72
CA SER A 184 13.60 3.37 -12.55
C SER A 184 12.60 2.27 -12.22
N ILE A 185 12.56 1.19 -12.99
CA ILE A 185 11.69 0.04 -12.75
C ILE A 185 11.92 -0.52 -11.34
N ILE A 186 13.19 -0.80 -10.99
CA ILE A 186 13.55 -1.36 -9.68
C ILE A 186 13.15 -0.41 -8.55
N SER A 187 13.16 0.91 -8.76
CA SER A 187 12.72 1.85 -7.72
C SER A 187 11.21 1.84 -7.48
N ASP A 188 10.42 1.43 -8.48
CA ASP A 188 8.95 1.45 -8.47
C ASP A 188 8.32 0.10 -8.06
N ILE A 189 9.05 -1.01 -8.18
CA ILE A 189 8.60 -2.33 -7.66
C ILE A 189 8.52 -2.35 -6.12
N TYR A 190 7.80 -3.31 -5.54
CA TYR A 190 7.44 -3.27 -4.13
C TYR A 190 8.65 -3.34 -3.18
N SER A 191 9.60 -4.22 -3.47
CA SER A 191 10.85 -4.37 -2.71
C SER A 191 11.89 -3.32 -3.06
N GLY A 192 11.72 -2.61 -4.18
CA GLY A 192 12.58 -1.51 -4.62
C GLY A 192 12.82 -0.44 -3.57
N LYS A 193 11.76 -0.11 -2.84
CA LYS A 193 11.74 0.89 -1.77
C LYS A 193 12.67 0.59 -0.58
N TYR A 194 13.22 -0.61 -0.55
CA TYR A 194 14.01 -1.19 0.53
C TYR A 194 15.44 -1.56 0.10
N MET A 195 15.72 -1.48 -1.19
CA MET A 195 17.01 -1.76 -1.79
C MET A 195 18.10 -0.79 -1.30
N GLU A 196 19.30 -1.31 -1.09
CA GLU A 196 20.51 -0.52 -0.91
C GLU A 196 21.09 -0.06 -2.25
N ASN A 197 21.29 -1.01 -3.16
CA ASN A 197 21.76 -0.81 -4.52
C ASN A 197 21.36 -2.02 -5.39
N PHE A 198 21.56 -1.91 -6.70
CA PHE A 198 21.44 -3.03 -7.62
C PHE A 198 22.66 -3.11 -8.55
N GLU A 199 22.89 -4.30 -9.08
CA GLU A 199 23.92 -4.62 -10.05
C GLU A 199 23.24 -5.25 -11.27
N LEU A 200 23.85 -5.04 -12.45
CA LEU A 200 23.37 -5.56 -13.72
C LEU A 200 24.45 -6.41 -14.37
N ASP A 201 24.18 -7.69 -14.51
CA ASP A 201 25.02 -8.64 -15.21
C ASP A 201 24.69 -8.61 -16.69
N THR A 202 25.43 -7.77 -17.43
CA THR A 202 25.18 -7.48 -18.85
C THR A 202 26.36 -7.81 -19.77
N LYS A 203 27.44 -8.37 -19.21
CA LYS A 203 28.69 -8.64 -19.94
C LYS A 203 28.57 -9.85 -20.85
N GLU A 204 28.01 -10.95 -20.33
CA GLU A 204 27.81 -12.21 -21.05
C GLU A 204 26.50 -12.84 -20.57
N GLU A 205 25.87 -13.66 -21.42
CA GLU A 205 24.67 -14.40 -21.04
C GLU A 205 24.99 -15.50 -20.01
N PRO A 206 24.08 -15.81 -19.07
CA PRO A 206 22.73 -15.23 -18.91
C PRO A 206 22.75 -13.83 -18.30
N TYR A 207 21.91 -12.92 -18.82
CA TYR A 207 21.81 -11.56 -18.28
C TYR A 207 20.93 -11.51 -17.02
N GLY A 208 21.32 -10.72 -16.02
CA GLY A 208 20.55 -10.69 -14.78
C GLY A 208 20.64 -9.39 -13.97
N VAL A 209 19.68 -9.27 -13.05
CA VAL A 209 19.58 -8.15 -12.10
C VAL A 209 19.82 -8.69 -10.70
N ILE A 210 20.76 -8.10 -9.97
CA ILE A 210 21.03 -8.41 -8.57
C ILE A 210 20.60 -7.22 -7.73
N ILE A 211 19.73 -7.44 -6.74
CA ILE A 211 19.20 -6.40 -5.85
C ILE A 211 19.71 -6.66 -4.44
N ASN A 212 20.50 -5.72 -3.91
CA ASN A 212 21.14 -5.84 -2.59
C ASN A 212 20.34 -5.07 -1.53
N TYR A 213 20.12 -5.67 -0.35
CA TYR A 213 19.37 -5.08 0.77
C TYR A 213 20.23 -4.95 2.03
N LYS A 214 19.98 -3.89 2.82
CA LYS A 214 20.62 -3.71 4.13
C LYS A 214 20.10 -4.68 5.18
N ASN A 215 20.99 -5.02 6.11
CA ASN A 215 20.88 -6.04 7.17
C ASN A 215 19.74 -5.86 8.21
N ASN A 216 18.74 -4.99 7.97
CA ASN A 216 17.72 -4.58 8.93
C ASN A 216 16.29 -4.90 8.49
N MET A 217 16.12 -5.79 7.51
CA MET A 217 14.79 -6.14 6.99
C MET A 217 14.35 -7.53 7.39
N ASN A 218 13.54 -7.55 8.44
CA ASN A 218 12.92 -8.78 8.95
C ASN A 218 11.61 -9.16 8.24
N ASN A 219 11.12 -8.35 7.28
CA ASN A 219 9.73 -8.39 6.82
C ASN A 219 9.52 -8.57 5.30
N HIS A 220 10.52 -9.02 4.54
CA HIS A 220 10.25 -9.41 3.15
C HIS A 220 9.58 -10.78 3.11
N ASN A 221 8.36 -10.82 2.58
CA ASN A 221 7.68 -12.06 2.28
C ASN A 221 8.20 -12.58 0.93
N TYR A 222 8.46 -13.89 0.82
CA TYR A 222 8.89 -14.52 -0.45
C TYR A 222 7.92 -14.21 -1.60
N GLN A 223 6.63 -14.08 -1.28
CA GLN A 223 5.58 -13.62 -2.19
C GLN A 223 5.91 -12.28 -2.88
N ASP A 224 6.44 -11.32 -2.13
CA ASP A 224 6.76 -9.99 -2.67
C ASP A 224 7.93 -10.07 -3.66
N LEU A 225 8.93 -10.91 -3.35
CA LEU A 225 10.10 -11.13 -4.23
C LEU A 225 9.71 -11.84 -5.52
N GLU A 226 8.86 -12.87 -5.44
CA GLU A 226 8.34 -13.55 -6.62
C GLU A 226 7.53 -12.58 -7.49
N LYS A 227 6.64 -11.81 -6.87
CA LYS A 227 5.83 -10.84 -7.59
C LYS A 227 6.68 -9.80 -8.32
N ASP A 228 7.66 -9.23 -7.63
CA ASP A 228 8.60 -8.27 -8.22
C ASP A 228 9.42 -8.90 -9.36
N THR A 229 9.81 -10.17 -9.23
CA THR A 229 10.45 -10.92 -10.32
C THR A 229 9.57 -10.99 -11.55
N LEU A 230 8.28 -11.35 -11.40
CA LEU A 230 7.35 -11.43 -12.51
C LEU A 230 7.18 -10.08 -13.22
N ILE A 231 7.16 -8.99 -12.45
CA ILE A 231 7.11 -7.62 -13.00
C ILE A 231 8.40 -7.30 -13.78
N LEU A 232 9.58 -7.60 -13.22
CA LEU A 232 10.85 -7.37 -13.89
C LEU A 232 10.97 -8.17 -15.20
N PHE A 233 10.60 -9.45 -15.19
CA PHE A 233 10.55 -10.27 -16.40
C PHE A 233 9.49 -9.80 -17.41
N LYS A 234 8.38 -9.22 -16.95
CA LYS A 234 7.38 -8.60 -17.83
C LYS A 234 7.94 -7.36 -18.52
N LEU A 235 8.62 -6.48 -17.79
CA LEU A 235 9.05 -5.17 -18.30
C LEU A 235 10.40 -5.19 -19.02
N ILE A 236 11.34 -6.03 -18.58
CA ILE A 236 12.70 -6.14 -19.14
C ILE A 236 12.76 -7.31 -20.12
N ASP A 237 13.13 -7.08 -21.37
CA ASP A 237 12.96 -8.05 -22.47
C ASP A 237 13.99 -9.18 -22.48
N ASN A 238 15.25 -8.87 -22.19
CA ASN A 238 16.35 -9.82 -22.28
C ASN A 238 16.89 -10.27 -20.91
N ILE A 239 16.12 -10.07 -19.84
CA ILE A 239 16.49 -10.57 -18.51
C ILE A 239 16.36 -12.11 -18.46
N SER A 240 17.33 -12.77 -17.85
CA SER A 240 17.38 -14.23 -17.69
C SER A 240 17.24 -14.67 -16.22
N TYR A 241 17.63 -13.81 -15.27
CA TYR A 241 17.40 -14.03 -13.84
C TYR A 241 17.30 -12.74 -13.03
N VAL A 242 16.70 -12.86 -11.84
CA VAL A 242 16.71 -11.85 -10.78
C VAL A 242 17.21 -12.51 -9.50
N GLU A 243 18.17 -11.87 -8.83
CA GLU A 243 18.70 -12.30 -7.55
C GLU A 243 18.47 -11.23 -6.48
N PHE A 244 17.88 -11.60 -5.34
CA PHE A 244 17.70 -10.71 -4.19
C PHE A 244 18.63 -11.13 -3.06
N LYS A 245 19.60 -10.27 -2.72
CA LYS A 245 20.57 -10.50 -1.64
C LYS A 245 20.12 -9.78 -0.38
N ILE A 246 19.55 -10.54 0.56
CA ILE A 246 19.01 -10.03 1.83
C ILE A 246 19.80 -10.66 2.98
N ASN A 247 20.50 -9.83 3.74
CA ASN A 247 21.38 -10.26 4.83
C ASN A 247 22.46 -11.23 4.30
N SER A 248 22.50 -12.48 4.80
CA SER A 248 23.37 -13.56 4.34
C SER A 248 22.69 -14.54 3.37
N LYS A 249 21.49 -14.21 2.88
CA LYS A 249 20.71 -15.07 1.98
C LYS A 249 20.58 -14.48 0.59
N SER A 250 20.57 -15.37 -0.39
CA SER A 250 20.25 -15.06 -1.77
C SER A 250 18.95 -15.78 -2.17
N TYR A 251 18.03 -15.05 -2.79
CA TYR A 251 16.82 -15.58 -3.42
C TYR A 251 16.97 -15.41 -4.91
N TYR A 252 17.04 -16.52 -5.63
CA TYR A 252 17.34 -16.55 -7.06
C TYR A 252 16.13 -17.02 -7.85
N PHE A 253 15.75 -16.27 -8.87
CA PHE A 253 14.64 -16.58 -9.76
C PHE A 253 15.09 -16.47 -11.21
N ASP A 254 15.02 -17.56 -11.95
CA ASP A 254 15.39 -17.61 -13.36
C ASP A 254 14.17 -17.70 -14.29
N LYS A 255 14.46 -17.74 -15.58
CA LYS A 255 13.45 -17.89 -16.63
C LYS A 255 12.63 -19.18 -16.49
N GLU A 256 13.21 -20.27 -16.00
CA GLU A 256 12.50 -21.54 -15.79
C GLU A 256 11.44 -21.38 -14.69
N TYR A 257 11.83 -20.75 -13.57
CA TYR A 257 10.92 -20.42 -12.47
C TYR A 257 9.72 -19.59 -12.94
N VAL A 258 9.98 -18.53 -13.73
CA VAL A 258 8.92 -17.67 -14.27
C VAL A 258 8.00 -18.43 -15.23
N SER A 259 8.57 -19.30 -16.07
CA SER A 259 7.82 -20.11 -17.04
C SER A 259 6.89 -21.11 -16.38
N ASN A 260 7.25 -21.62 -15.19
CA ASN A 260 6.39 -22.49 -14.40
C ASN A 260 5.14 -21.77 -13.84
N ILE A 261 5.17 -20.44 -13.74
CA ILE A 261 4.01 -19.63 -13.32
C ILE A 261 3.19 -19.19 -14.53
N TYR A 262 3.85 -18.61 -15.53
CA TYR A 262 3.24 -18.16 -16.78
C TYR A 262 4.08 -18.63 -17.96
N GLU A 263 3.48 -19.44 -18.84
CA GLU A 263 4.14 -19.93 -20.07
C GLU A 263 4.73 -18.78 -20.90
N ASP A 264 4.01 -17.66 -20.96
CA ASP A 264 4.49 -16.41 -21.57
C ASP A 264 4.12 -15.22 -20.68
N ILE A 265 5.07 -14.81 -19.83
CA ILE A 265 4.94 -13.63 -18.96
C ILE A 265 4.72 -12.35 -19.75
N LYS A 266 5.19 -12.25 -21.01
CA LYS A 266 5.05 -11.03 -21.82
C LYS A 266 3.61 -10.79 -22.25
N ARG A 267 2.75 -11.82 -22.27
CA ARG A 267 1.31 -11.68 -22.56
C ARG A 267 0.48 -11.21 -21.36
N GLN A 268 1.02 -11.32 -20.15
CA GLN A 268 0.30 -10.95 -18.93
C GLN A 268 0.28 -9.44 -18.74
N THR A 269 -0.82 -8.92 -18.22
CA THR A 269 -0.87 -7.55 -17.70
C THR A 269 -0.35 -7.51 -16.26
N LEU A 270 0.03 -6.33 -15.77
CA LEU A 270 0.40 -6.18 -14.35
C LEU A 270 -0.77 -6.56 -13.42
N ARG A 271 -2.02 -6.36 -13.87
CA ARG A 271 -3.22 -6.79 -13.13
C ARG A 271 -3.36 -8.31 -13.06
N ASP A 272 -2.99 -9.03 -14.12
CA ASP A 272 -3.03 -10.49 -14.12
C ASP A 272 -2.02 -11.03 -13.11
N ILE A 273 -0.81 -10.46 -13.08
CA ILE A 273 0.23 -10.77 -12.08
C ILE A 273 -0.28 -10.47 -10.66
N ASP A 274 -0.90 -9.30 -10.44
CA ASP A 274 -1.49 -8.94 -9.14
C ASP A 274 -2.58 -9.93 -8.70
N SER A 275 -3.44 -10.33 -9.63
CA SER A 275 -4.61 -11.17 -9.34
C SER A 275 -4.26 -12.57 -8.86
N ARG A 276 -3.12 -13.12 -9.30
CA ARG A 276 -2.60 -14.43 -8.83
C ARG A 276 -2.49 -14.49 -7.31
N TYR A 277 -2.10 -13.37 -6.69
CA TYR A 277 -1.84 -13.28 -5.26
C TYR A 277 -3.07 -12.91 -4.42
N ASP A 278 -4.25 -12.77 -5.02
CA ASP A 278 -5.48 -12.37 -4.33
C ASP A 278 -6.24 -13.56 -3.68
N SER A 279 -5.71 -14.79 -3.80
CA SER A 279 -6.34 -16.00 -3.28
C SER A 279 -6.37 -16.05 -1.75
N LYS A 280 -7.29 -16.84 -1.20
CA LYS A 280 -7.43 -17.05 0.26
C LYS A 280 -6.15 -17.61 0.89
N TYR A 281 -5.35 -18.38 0.15
CA TYR A 281 -4.13 -19.02 0.66
C TYR A 281 -3.02 -17.99 0.87
N PHE A 282 -2.74 -17.13 -0.11
CA PHE A 282 -1.76 -16.03 0.00
C PHE A 282 -2.13 -15.03 1.10
N LYS A 283 -3.41 -14.87 1.41
CA LYS A 283 -3.89 -14.00 2.49
C LYS A 283 -3.78 -14.61 3.89
N GLN A 284 -3.84 -15.94 4.00
CA GLN A 284 -3.93 -16.64 5.29
C GLN A 284 -2.61 -17.30 5.71
N PHE A 285 -1.77 -17.68 4.77
CA PHE A 285 -0.59 -18.51 5.01
C PHE A 285 0.66 -17.89 4.39
N THR A 286 1.82 -18.25 4.94
CA THR A 286 3.11 -17.78 4.42
C THR A 286 3.42 -18.55 3.15
N TYR A 287 3.45 -17.85 2.02
CA TYR A 287 3.91 -18.44 0.76
C TYR A 287 5.42 -18.59 0.77
N LEU A 288 5.90 -19.77 0.38
CA LEU A 288 7.32 -20.10 0.38
C LEU A 288 7.87 -20.32 -1.03
N GLY A 289 7.05 -20.27 -2.07
CA GLY A 289 7.49 -20.48 -3.45
C GLY A 289 6.78 -21.64 -4.12
N ARG A 290 7.22 -21.95 -5.33
CA ARG A 290 6.56 -22.96 -6.18
C ARG A 290 7.44 -24.18 -6.36
N ILE A 291 6.80 -25.35 -6.38
CA ILE A 291 7.42 -26.63 -6.77
C ILE A 291 6.55 -27.22 -7.86
N ASN A 292 7.08 -27.30 -9.08
CA ASN A 292 6.33 -27.73 -10.26
C ASN A 292 5.02 -26.92 -10.43
N GLU A 293 3.87 -27.59 -10.43
CA GLU A 293 2.53 -26.99 -10.50
C GLU A 293 1.93 -26.60 -9.14
N TYR A 294 2.68 -26.74 -8.04
CA TYR A 294 2.18 -26.52 -6.69
C TYR A 294 2.76 -25.29 -6.02
N ASP A 295 1.89 -24.51 -5.38
CA ASP A 295 2.26 -23.43 -4.48
C ASP A 295 2.51 -23.98 -3.07
N LEU A 296 3.70 -23.75 -2.52
CA LEU A 296 4.09 -24.18 -1.17
C LEU A 296 3.74 -23.12 -0.14
N PHE A 297 2.97 -23.52 0.87
CA PHE A 297 2.55 -22.65 1.98
C PHE A 297 2.93 -23.23 3.34
N ASP A 298 3.27 -22.34 4.26
CA ASP A 298 3.44 -22.61 5.68
C ASP A 298 2.32 -21.96 6.51
N THR A 299 1.71 -22.78 7.35
CA THR A 299 0.63 -22.38 8.27
C THR A 299 1.14 -21.99 9.66
N SER A 300 2.45 -22.01 9.88
CA SER A 300 3.11 -21.61 11.12
C SER A 300 2.86 -20.14 11.45
N THR A 301 2.34 -19.87 12.64
CA THR A 301 2.06 -18.51 13.11
C THR A 301 3.26 -17.86 13.80
N THR A 302 4.26 -18.66 14.18
CA THR A 302 5.45 -18.23 14.92
C THR A 302 6.67 -19.04 14.48
N CYS A 303 7.80 -18.37 14.26
CA CYS A 303 9.09 -19.04 14.08
C CYS A 303 9.64 -19.52 15.44
N GLY A 304 9.77 -20.84 15.61
CA GLY A 304 10.53 -21.44 16.71
C GLY A 304 12.04 -21.50 16.42
N MET A 305 12.86 -21.46 17.47
CA MET A 305 14.33 -21.58 17.34
C MET A 305 14.81 -23.03 17.15
N GLU A 306 13.96 -24.02 17.40
CA GLU A 306 14.32 -25.43 17.26
C GLU A 306 14.27 -25.87 15.79
N LYS A 307 15.36 -26.50 15.35
CA LYS A 307 15.40 -27.23 14.08
C LYS A 307 14.56 -28.50 14.19
N LYS A 308 13.73 -28.78 13.18
CA LYS A 308 12.88 -29.98 13.13
C LYS A 308 13.18 -30.82 11.90
N GLU A 309 13.30 -32.14 12.06
CA GLU A 309 13.52 -33.05 10.93
C GLU A 309 12.27 -33.09 10.04
N ILE A 310 12.48 -32.86 8.75
CA ILE A 310 11.44 -32.91 7.71
C ILE A 310 11.52 -34.17 6.84
N TYR A 311 12.72 -34.73 6.70
CA TYR A 311 13.00 -35.91 5.89
C TYR A 311 14.37 -36.50 6.26
N SER A 312 14.56 -37.80 6.01
CA SER A 312 15.87 -38.44 6.06
C SER A 312 15.99 -39.52 4.99
N ASP A 313 17.14 -39.57 4.32
CA ASP A 313 17.49 -40.56 3.30
C ASP A 313 18.41 -41.68 3.85
N GLY A 314 18.57 -41.77 5.17
CA GLY A 314 19.41 -42.76 5.86
C GLY A 314 20.86 -42.31 6.10
N GLU A 315 21.42 -41.46 5.24
CA GLU A 315 22.77 -40.88 5.41
C GLU A 315 22.70 -39.46 6.00
N TYR A 316 21.66 -38.71 5.67
CA TYR A 316 21.46 -37.33 6.09
C TYR A 316 20.11 -37.12 6.77
N SER A 317 20.08 -36.16 7.70
CA SER A 317 18.87 -35.57 8.25
C SER A 317 18.68 -34.18 7.66
N TYR A 318 17.47 -33.93 7.14
CA TYR A 318 17.07 -32.65 6.59
C TYR A 318 16.25 -31.92 7.65
N LEU A 319 16.73 -30.77 8.10
CA LEU A 319 16.18 -30.03 9.23
C LEU A 319 15.64 -28.68 8.77
N VAL A 320 14.41 -28.34 9.15
CA VAL A 320 13.81 -27.03 8.88
C VAL A 320 13.86 -26.13 10.11
N GLU A 321 14.17 -24.85 9.90
CA GLU A 321 14.05 -23.78 10.90
C GLU A 321 12.77 -22.97 10.69
N CYS A 322 12.22 -22.40 11.76
CA CYS A 322 11.00 -21.57 11.74
C CYS A 322 9.72 -22.28 11.26
N SER A 323 9.74 -23.58 11.00
CA SER A 323 8.62 -24.33 10.44
C SER A 323 8.55 -25.77 10.96
N ASP A 324 7.53 -26.51 10.54
CA ASP A 324 7.31 -27.93 10.84
C ASP A 324 6.69 -28.61 9.62
N ILE A 325 7.15 -29.81 9.25
CA ILE A 325 6.62 -30.57 8.10
C ILE A 325 5.11 -30.78 8.16
N LYS A 326 4.52 -30.80 9.37
CA LYS A 326 3.07 -30.93 9.59
C LYS A 326 2.28 -29.68 9.22
N LEU A 327 2.95 -28.53 9.17
CA LEU A 327 2.38 -27.22 8.90
C LEU A 327 2.61 -26.77 7.45
N LEU A 328 3.32 -27.57 6.65
CA LEU A 328 3.63 -27.32 5.25
C LEU A 328 2.64 -28.02 4.31
N TYR A 329 2.15 -27.27 3.32
CA TYR A 329 1.19 -27.75 2.35
C TYR A 329 1.47 -27.25 0.94
N LEU A 330 1.29 -28.15 -0.03
CA LEU A 330 1.23 -27.85 -1.46
C LEU A 330 -0.22 -27.55 -1.85
N VAL A 331 -0.43 -26.54 -2.66
CA VAL A 331 -1.75 -26.17 -3.20
C VAL A 331 -1.69 -26.08 -4.71
N SER A 332 -2.62 -26.75 -5.39
CA SER A 332 -2.84 -26.63 -6.84
C SER A 332 -4.33 -26.86 -7.12
N ASP A 333 -4.97 -26.00 -7.93
CA ASP A 333 -6.40 -26.05 -8.26
C ASP A 333 -7.33 -26.29 -7.03
N ASP A 334 -7.14 -25.51 -5.96
CA ASP A 334 -7.84 -25.62 -4.67
C ASP A 334 -7.64 -26.95 -3.89
N LYS A 335 -6.85 -27.89 -4.42
CA LYS A 335 -6.45 -29.11 -3.72
C LYS A 335 -5.27 -28.82 -2.80
N LYS A 336 -5.41 -29.20 -1.54
CA LYS A 336 -4.39 -29.03 -0.50
C LYS A 336 -3.78 -30.39 -0.15
N ILE A 337 -2.47 -30.53 -0.31
CA ILE A 337 -1.71 -31.75 -0.02
C ILE A 337 -0.65 -31.43 1.03
N LYS A 338 -0.50 -32.27 2.07
CA LYS A 338 0.59 -32.09 3.04
C LYS A 338 1.93 -32.43 2.39
N VAL A 339 2.98 -31.64 2.66
CA VAL A 339 4.32 -31.89 2.11
C VAL A 339 4.83 -33.30 2.47
N ILE A 340 4.59 -33.78 3.70
CA ILE A 340 4.96 -35.14 4.09
C ILE A 340 4.33 -36.21 3.16
N THR A 341 3.05 -36.04 2.84
CA THR A 341 2.33 -36.96 1.95
C THR A 341 2.79 -36.83 0.50
N ALA A 342 3.27 -35.65 0.10
CA ALA A 342 3.80 -35.43 -1.23
C ALA A 342 5.19 -36.05 -1.40
N LEU A 343 6.04 -36.00 -0.37
CA LEU A 343 7.34 -36.70 -0.32
C LEU A 343 7.14 -38.22 -0.31
N ASP A 344 6.25 -38.74 0.55
CA ASP A 344 5.98 -40.19 0.66
C ASP A 344 5.45 -40.82 -0.63
N LYS A 345 4.84 -40.01 -1.51
CA LYS A 345 4.25 -40.44 -2.78
C LYS A 345 5.09 -40.07 -4.00
N ASP A 346 6.31 -39.58 -3.79
CA ASP A 346 7.20 -39.10 -4.86
C ASP A 346 6.57 -38.03 -5.77
N ILE A 347 5.63 -37.24 -5.24
CA ILE A 347 5.04 -36.09 -5.96
C ILE A 347 6.05 -34.95 -6.06
N ILE A 348 6.87 -34.79 -5.02
CA ILE A 348 7.99 -33.85 -4.97
C ILE A 348 9.21 -34.54 -4.35
N LYS A 349 10.40 -34.03 -4.61
CA LYS A 349 11.65 -34.49 -3.98
C LYS A 349 12.08 -33.55 -2.86
N VAL A 350 12.85 -34.05 -1.90
CA VAL A 350 13.41 -33.22 -0.82
C VAL A 350 14.27 -32.07 -1.35
N ASP A 351 14.98 -32.31 -2.46
CA ASP A 351 15.81 -31.31 -3.13
C ASP A 351 14.99 -30.14 -3.69
N ASP A 352 13.72 -30.36 -4.03
CA ASP A 352 12.83 -29.29 -4.52
C ASP A 352 12.55 -28.26 -3.42
N LEU A 353 12.54 -28.70 -2.15
CA LEU A 353 12.29 -27.82 -1.01
C LEU A 353 13.41 -26.79 -0.81
N PHE A 354 14.64 -27.09 -1.24
CA PHE A 354 15.78 -26.15 -1.15
C PHE A 354 15.66 -24.97 -2.12
N LYS A 355 14.83 -25.10 -3.16
CA LYS A 355 14.56 -24.01 -4.13
C LYS A 355 13.51 -23.02 -3.63
N THR A 356 12.92 -23.29 -2.45
CA THR A 356 11.86 -22.47 -1.86
C THR A 356 12.43 -21.56 -0.76
N GLY A 357 11.58 -20.69 -0.21
CA GLY A 357 11.86 -19.87 0.97
C GLY A 357 12.01 -20.65 2.28
N LEU A 358 11.92 -21.99 2.26
CA LEU A 358 12.19 -22.82 3.44
C LEU A 358 13.64 -22.70 3.90
N LYS A 359 13.82 -22.63 5.22
CA LYS A 359 15.15 -22.63 5.85
C LYS A 359 15.56 -24.06 6.16
N ILE A 360 16.20 -24.74 5.21
CA ILE A 360 16.58 -26.15 5.36
C ILE A 360 18.09 -26.27 5.55
N THR A 361 18.51 -27.06 6.54
CA THR A 361 19.89 -27.50 6.73
C THR A 361 19.97 -29.00 6.46
N LYS A 362 21.00 -29.43 5.74
CA LYS A 362 21.35 -30.84 5.58
C LYS A 362 22.46 -31.18 6.57
N GLU A 363 22.22 -32.12 7.48
CA GLU A 363 23.18 -32.55 8.50
C GLU A 363 23.46 -34.06 8.32
N LEU A 364 24.72 -34.47 8.46
CA LEU A 364 25.11 -35.89 8.41
C LEU A 364 24.64 -36.59 9.68
N LYS A 365 24.07 -37.79 9.56
CA LYS A 365 23.59 -38.57 10.72
C LYS A 365 24.70 -39.11 11.62
#